data_AF-A0A4Q5Y0M4-F1
#
_entry.id   AF-A0A4Q5Y0M4-F1
#
_cell.length_a   1.000
_cell.length_b   1.000
_cell.length_c   1.000
_cell.angle_alpha   90.00
_cell.angle_beta   90.00
_cell.angle_gamma   90.00
#
_symmetry.space_group_name_H-M   'P 1'
#
loop_
_entity.id
_entity.type
_entity.pdbx_description
1 polymer ?
#
loop_
_entity_poly.entity_id
_entity_poly.type
_entity_poly.pdbx_seq_one_letter_code
_entity_poly.pdbx_strand_id
1 'polypeptide(L)'
;MRRTIIYLFVLLFPFVSFAQHEQDSAWTRENYTKREVYIPMRDGVKLFTAVYAPKDASEKHPILITRTPYSCAPYGDSLYPAALWLQHLRYYLREGYIIVRQDVRGRWMSEGEFVDVRPFIKDKKSPTDIDEASDTYDAIDWLVKNLPNNNGNVGVFGISYPGFYSTMAAASAHPALKAVSPQAPVTDWFMGDDFH
;
A
#
# COMPACT_ATOMS: atom_id res chain seq x y z
N MET A 1 -30.07 -41.21 36.31
CA MET A 1 -29.79 -39.76 36.38
C MET A 1 -28.34 -39.52 35.97
N ARG A 2 -28.07 -38.37 35.33
CA ARG A 2 -26.76 -37.82 34.90
C ARG A 2 -26.22 -38.25 33.52
N ARG A 3 -26.83 -37.67 32.48
CA ARG A 3 -26.19 -37.30 31.21
C ARG A 3 -25.82 -35.81 31.29
N THR A 4 -24.64 -35.40 31.76
CA THR A 4 -24.24 -33.96 31.68
C THR A 4 -22.73 -33.70 31.92
N ILE A 5 -21.82 -34.25 31.10
CA ILE A 5 -20.42 -33.75 31.10
C ILE A 5 -19.83 -33.80 29.68
N ILE A 6 -20.39 -33.04 28.72
CA ILE A 6 -19.69 -32.70 27.46
C ILE A 6 -20.19 -31.33 26.96
N TYR A 7 -20.00 -30.23 27.69
CA TYR A 7 -20.24 -28.87 27.13
C TYR A 7 -19.46 -27.78 27.91
N LEU A 8 -18.14 -27.93 28.09
CA LEU A 8 -17.33 -26.91 28.78
C LEU A 8 -15.96 -26.67 28.13
N PHE A 9 -15.86 -26.87 26.81
CA PHE A 9 -14.62 -26.60 26.07
C PHE A 9 -14.79 -25.71 24.82
N VAL A 10 -15.96 -25.13 24.58
CA VAL A 10 -16.23 -24.35 23.34
C VAL A 10 -16.41 -22.83 23.58
N LEU A 11 -16.41 -22.33 24.83
CA LEU A 11 -16.72 -20.92 25.11
C LEU A 11 -15.52 -19.98 25.35
N LEU A 12 -14.28 -20.46 25.28
CA LEU A 12 -13.08 -19.63 25.52
C LEU A 12 -12.40 -19.11 24.25
N PHE A 13 -12.92 -19.40 23.05
CA PHE A 13 -12.21 -19.09 21.80
C PHE A 13 -12.51 -17.76 21.06
N PRO A 14 -13.40 -16.84 21.49
CA PRO A 14 -13.49 -15.53 20.83
C PRO A 14 -12.79 -14.36 21.56
N PHE A 15 -12.32 -14.53 22.81
CA PHE A 15 -11.76 -13.41 23.59
C PHE A 15 -10.27 -13.12 23.34
N VAL A 16 -9.51 -14.08 22.82
CA VAL A 16 -8.06 -13.91 22.60
C VAL A 16 -7.78 -13.01 21.38
N SER A 17 -8.64 -13.03 20.36
CA SER A 17 -8.41 -12.29 19.11
C SER A 17 -8.56 -10.77 19.22
N PHE A 18 -9.45 -10.27 20.08
CA PHE A 18 -9.66 -8.82 20.22
C PHE A 18 -8.55 -8.13 21.03
N ALA A 19 -8.01 -8.80 22.05
CA ALA A 19 -6.94 -8.25 22.88
C ALA A 19 -5.62 -8.06 22.10
N GLN A 20 -5.29 -8.98 21.18
CA GLN A 20 -4.13 -8.84 20.31
C GLN A 20 -4.26 -7.62 19.40
N HIS A 21 -5.44 -7.41 18.81
CA HIS A 21 -5.67 -6.36 17.81
C HIS A 21 -5.48 -4.93 18.34
N GLU A 22 -5.85 -4.64 19.59
CA GLU A 22 -5.62 -3.31 20.18
C GLU A 22 -4.15 -3.07 20.54
N GLN A 23 -3.49 -4.06 21.15
CA GLN A 23 -2.09 -3.97 21.55
C GLN A 23 -1.15 -3.81 20.33
N ASP A 24 -1.52 -4.45 19.22
CA ASP A 24 -0.84 -4.41 17.93
C ASP A 24 -0.97 -3.06 17.21
N SER A 25 -2.15 -2.46 17.29
CA SER A 25 -2.39 -1.10 16.80
C SER A 25 -1.65 -0.05 17.65
N ALA A 26 -1.50 -0.30 18.96
CA ALA A 26 -0.72 0.56 19.85
C ALA A 26 0.77 0.55 19.49
N TRP A 27 1.37 -0.63 19.26
CA TRP A 27 2.78 -0.73 18.87
C TRP A 27 3.10 0.10 17.62
N THR A 28 2.24 0.04 16.59
CA THR A 28 2.45 0.82 15.36
C THR A 28 2.42 2.32 15.67
N ARG A 29 1.48 2.80 16.48
CA ARG A 29 1.41 4.22 16.87
C ARG A 29 2.59 4.65 17.73
N GLU A 30 3.12 3.76 18.56
CA GLU A 30 4.29 4.03 19.41
C GLU A 30 5.57 4.16 18.59
N ASN A 31 5.73 3.36 17.53
CA ASN A 31 6.98 3.29 16.76
C ASN A 31 6.95 4.05 15.43
N TYR A 32 5.77 4.37 14.89
CA TYR A 32 5.61 5.00 13.58
C TYR A 32 4.76 6.28 13.64
N THR A 33 5.10 7.25 12.80
CA THR A 33 4.25 8.40 12.48
C THR A 33 3.51 8.18 11.18
N LYS A 34 2.23 8.52 11.13
CA LYS A 34 1.46 8.63 9.91
C LYS A 34 1.42 10.09 9.45
N ARG A 35 1.52 10.31 8.14
CA ARG A 35 1.18 11.58 7.49
C ARG A 35 0.45 11.33 6.18
N GLU A 36 -0.41 12.26 5.81
CA GLU A 36 -1.13 12.24 4.55
C GLU A 36 -0.65 13.37 3.64
N VAL A 37 -0.36 13.02 2.40
CA VAL A 37 0.18 13.96 1.40
C VAL A 37 -0.51 13.76 0.06
N TYR A 38 -0.60 14.85 -0.69
CA TYR A 38 -1.08 14.86 -2.06
C TYR A 38 0.13 14.97 -2.99
N ILE A 39 0.49 13.86 -3.63
CA ILE A 39 1.65 13.81 -4.52
C ILE A 39 1.23 14.29 -5.92
N PRO A 40 1.80 15.38 -6.44
CA PRO A 40 1.52 15.83 -7.80
C PRO A 40 2.18 14.90 -8.83
N MET A 41 1.41 14.46 -9.81
CA MET A 41 1.89 13.72 -10.99
C MET A 41 2.35 14.71 -12.07
N ARG A 42 2.98 14.20 -13.14
CA ARG A 42 3.48 15.00 -14.28
C ARG A 42 2.43 15.86 -14.99
N ASP A 43 1.15 15.48 -14.92
CA ASP A 43 0.02 16.20 -15.49
C ASP A 43 -0.65 17.16 -14.49
N GLY A 44 -0.11 17.28 -13.27
CA GLY A 44 -0.62 18.16 -12.22
C GLY A 44 -1.71 17.57 -11.34
N VAL A 45 -2.28 16.41 -11.71
CA VAL A 45 -3.22 15.66 -10.87
C VAL A 45 -2.52 15.21 -9.59
N LYS A 46 -3.21 15.32 -8.45
CA LYS A 46 -2.65 14.93 -7.16
C LYS A 46 -3.23 13.61 -6.66
N LEU A 47 -2.35 12.67 -6.36
CA LEU A 47 -2.71 11.39 -5.79
C LEU A 47 -2.52 11.40 -4.28
N PHE A 48 -3.60 11.09 -3.56
CA PHE A 48 -3.59 10.96 -2.12
C PHE A 48 -2.71 9.78 -1.69
N THR A 49 -1.82 10.04 -0.74
CA THR A 49 -0.82 9.08 -0.28
C THR A 49 -0.70 9.14 1.24
N ALA A 50 -0.97 8.02 1.92
CA ALA A 50 -0.74 7.84 3.34
C ALA A 50 0.65 7.21 3.56
N VAL A 51 1.50 7.89 4.32
CA VAL A 51 2.87 7.48 4.62
C VAL A 51 3.00 7.17 6.10
N TYR A 52 3.49 5.96 6.40
CA TYR A 52 3.81 5.50 7.75
C TYR A 52 5.32 5.35 7.84
N ALA A 53 5.99 6.27 8.52
CA ALA A 53 7.45 6.30 8.66
C ALA A 53 7.87 5.96 10.10
N PRO A 54 8.99 5.22 10.29
CA PRO A 54 9.52 4.97 11.62
C PRO A 54 9.84 6.29 12.33
N LYS A 55 9.62 6.32 13.64
CA LYS A 55 10.10 7.41 14.50
C LYS A 55 11.61 7.34 14.72
N ASP A 56 12.20 6.18 14.52
CA ASP A 56 13.65 6.01 14.58
C ASP A 56 14.33 6.73 13.41
N ALA A 57 15.15 7.71 13.74
CA ALA A 57 15.93 8.51 12.80
C ALA A 57 17.43 8.16 12.84
N SER A 58 17.83 7.11 13.57
CA SER A 58 19.23 6.69 13.70
C SER A 58 19.80 6.06 12.42
N GLU A 59 18.92 5.53 11.57
CA GLU A 59 19.28 4.93 10.29
C GLU A 59 18.36 5.40 9.14
N LYS A 60 18.72 4.99 7.91
CA LYS A 60 17.93 5.28 6.71
C LYS A 60 17.10 4.08 6.30
N HIS A 61 15.83 4.32 6.03
CA HIS A 61 14.82 3.28 5.85
C HIS A 61 14.44 3.07 4.38
N PRO A 62 14.24 1.83 3.92
CA PRO A 62 13.67 1.55 2.60
C PRO A 62 12.17 1.89 2.57
N ILE A 63 11.65 2.18 1.37
CA ILE A 63 10.22 2.46 1.16
C ILE A 63 9.54 1.24 0.55
N LEU A 64 8.40 0.83 1.09
CA LEU A 64 7.50 -0.14 0.48
C LEU A 64 6.18 0.56 0.15
N ILE A 65 5.88 0.71 -1.15
CA ILE A 65 4.63 1.31 -1.61
C ILE A 65 3.64 0.27 -2.13
N THR A 66 2.37 0.45 -1.77
CA THR A 66 1.22 -0.22 -2.37
C THR A 66 0.27 0.83 -2.95
N ARG A 67 0.06 0.79 -4.26
CA ARG A 67 -0.97 1.57 -4.96
C ARG A 67 -2.26 0.75 -5.02
N THR A 68 -3.40 1.33 -4.69
CA THR A 68 -4.66 0.59 -4.56
C THR A 68 -5.90 1.37 -5.03
N PRO A 69 -6.90 0.69 -5.65
CA PRO A 69 -8.20 1.28 -5.94
C PRO A 69 -9.21 1.03 -4.79
N TYR A 70 -8.77 0.40 -3.69
CA TYR A 70 -9.60 -0.11 -2.59
C TYR A 70 -9.57 0.74 -1.32
N SER A 71 -9.12 2.00 -1.41
CA SER A 71 -9.04 2.96 -0.32
C SER A 71 -7.79 2.77 0.55
N CYS A 72 -7.11 3.87 0.80
CA CYS A 72 -6.05 3.98 1.80
C CYS A 72 -6.58 4.24 3.22
N ALA A 73 -7.90 4.26 3.39
CA ALA A 73 -8.56 4.47 4.66
C ALA A 73 -7.98 3.63 5.81
N PRO A 74 -8.10 4.12 7.06
CA PRO A 74 -8.77 5.37 7.45
C PRO A 74 -7.96 6.63 7.09
N TYR A 75 -8.65 7.72 6.78
CA TYR A 75 -8.07 9.04 6.49
C TYR A 75 -7.92 9.87 7.76
N GLY A 76 -6.91 10.74 7.84
CA GLY A 76 -6.48 11.52 8.99
C GLY A 76 -5.19 10.99 9.63
N ASP A 77 -4.29 11.90 9.99
CA ASP A 77 -2.93 11.58 10.48
C ASP A 77 -2.89 10.78 11.80
N SER A 78 -3.96 10.79 12.60
CA SER A 78 -4.05 10.01 13.84
C SER A 78 -4.69 8.63 13.68
N LEU A 79 -5.19 8.31 12.48
CA LEU A 79 -5.96 7.10 12.22
C LEU A 79 -5.12 6.06 11.47
N TYR A 80 -4.89 4.92 12.12
CA TYR A 80 -4.05 3.85 11.61
C TYR A 80 -4.91 2.62 11.27
N PRO A 81 -4.82 2.08 10.04
CA PRO A 81 -5.55 0.87 9.69
C PRO A 81 -4.98 -0.34 10.43
N ALA A 82 -5.87 -1.17 10.95
CA ALA A 82 -5.52 -2.48 11.49
C ALA A 82 -4.66 -3.32 10.53
N ALA A 83 -4.96 -3.21 9.23
CA ALA A 83 -4.27 -3.93 8.17
C ALA A 83 -2.74 -3.73 8.15
N LEU A 84 -2.21 -2.64 8.72
CA LEU A 84 -0.76 -2.44 8.84
C LEU A 84 -0.08 -3.52 9.68
N TRP A 85 -0.77 -4.02 10.71
CA TRP A 85 -0.22 -5.07 11.57
C TRP A 85 -0.63 -6.48 11.14
N LEU A 86 -1.42 -6.59 10.08
CA LEU A 86 -1.86 -7.89 9.57
C LEU A 86 -0.86 -8.47 8.57
N GLN A 87 -0.85 -9.79 8.51
CA GLN A 87 -0.15 -10.58 7.49
C GLN A 87 1.35 -10.22 7.37
N HIS A 88 1.79 -9.81 6.19
CA HIS A 88 3.20 -9.61 5.85
C HIS A 88 3.72 -8.22 6.26
N LEU A 89 2.84 -7.20 6.36
CA LEU A 89 3.25 -5.82 6.64
C LEU A 89 3.90 -5.65 8.02
N ARG A 90 3.48 -6.43 9.03
CA ARG A 90 4.10 -6.42 10.37
C ARG A 90 5.59 -6.76 10.35
N TYR A 91 6.06 -7.57 9.40
CA TYR A 91 7.47 -7.91 9.31
C TYR A 91 8.26 -6.72 8.77
N TYR A 92 7.77 -6.07 7.71
CA TYR A 92 8.38 -4.83 7.20
C TYR A 92 8.38 -3.70 8.23
N LEU A 93 7.31 -3.56 9.02
CA LEU A 93 7.27 -2.59 10.12
C LEU A 93 8.31 -2.88 11.21
N ARG A 94 8.59 -4.15 11.51
CA ARG A 94 9.63 -4.52 12.48
C ARG A 94 11.04 -4.29 11.95
N GLU A 95 11.21 -4.39 10.64
CA GLU A 95 12.48 -4.11 9.93
C GLU A 95 12.64 -2.63 9.53
N GLY A 96 11.82 -1.72 10.08
CA GLY A 96 12.00 -0.28 9.88
C GLY A 96 11.57 0.26 8.51
N TYR A 97 10.84 -0.49 7.68
CA TYR A 97 10.41 0.03 6.38
C TYR A 97 9.47 1.23 6.54
N ILE A 98 9.62 2.24 5.68
CA ILE A 98 8.59 3.25 5.45
C ILE A 98 7.49 2.60 4.62
N ILE A 99 6.29 2.47 5.19
CA ILE A 99 5.13 1.88 4.50
C ILE A 99 4.32 2.99 3.86
N VAL A 100 4.02 2.87 2.56
CA VAL A 100 3.26 3.86 1.80
C VAL A 100 2.04 3.20 1.17
N ARG A 101 0.87 3.79 1.35
CA ARG A 101 -0.36 3.40 0.68
C ARG A 101 -0.87 4.59 -0.13
N GLN A 102 -1.12 4.38 -1.41
CA GLN A 102 -1.59 5.45 -2.31
C GLN A 102 -2.91 5.05 -2.97
N ASP A 103 -3.87 5.96 -2.94
CA ASP A 103 -5.09 5.83 -3.73
C ASP A 103 -4.74 6.12 -5.18
N VAL A 104 -5.08 5.21 -6.08
CA VAL A 104 -4.79 5.41 -7.52
C VAL A 104 -5.66 6.53 -8.11
N ARG A 105 -5.25 7.00 -9.28
CA ARG A 105 -5.93 8.07 -10.02
C ARG A 105 -7.45 7.86 -10.11
N GLY A 106 -8.20 8.90 -9.77
CA GLY A 106 -9.67 8.93 -9.77
C GLY A 106 -10.35 8.01 -8.75
N ARG A 107 -9.61 7.50 -7.76
CA ARG A 107 -10.18 6.69 -6.67
C ARG A 107 -10.07 7.44 -5.35
N TRP A 108 -11.18 7.43 -4.62
CA TRP A 108 -11.26 7.93 -3.25
C TRP A 108 -10.79 9.38 -3.10
N MET A 109 -9.70 9.61 -2.35
CA MET A 109 -9.16 10.95 -2.10
C MET A 109 -8.25 11.45 -3.22
N SER A 110 -7.89 10.59 -4.19
CA SER A 110 -7.09 10.99 -5.34
C SER A 110 -7.91 11.69 -6.41
N GLU A 111 -7.31 12.72 -7.01
CA GLU A 111 -7.87 13.46 -8.14
C GLU A 111 -7.79 12.64 -9.44
N GLY A 112 -8.37 13.18 -10.52
CA GLY A 112 -8.31 12.62 -11.87
C GLY A 112 -9.44 11.64 -12.20
N GLU A 113 -9.29 10.94 -13.31
CA GLU A 113 -10.27 9.98 -13.82
C GLU A 113 -9.81 8.54 -13.55
N PHE A 114 -10.69 7.73 -12.98
CA PHE A 114 -10.46 6.30 -12.82
C PHE A 114 -10.78 5.60 -14.13
N VAL A 115 -9.81 4.86 -14.66
CA VAL A 115 -9.99 3.96 -15.78
C VAL A 115 -9.65 2.56 -15.29
N ASP A 116 -10.60 1.66 -15.44
CA ASP A 116 -10.43 0.27 -15.04
C ASP A 116 -9.28 -0.36 -15.85
N VAL A 117 -8.26 -0.84 -15.14
CA VAL A 117 -7.03 -1.44 -15.67
C VAL A 117 -6.45 -0.58 -16.79
N ARG A 118 -6.20 0.70 -16.47
CA ARG A 118 -5.71 1.73 -17.40
C ARG A 118 -4.57 1.16 -18.27
N PRO A 119 -4.74 1.14 -19.61
CA PRO A 119 -3.74 0.56 -20.50
C PRO A 119 -2.37 1.22 -20.39
N PHE A 120 -1.33 0.40 -20.48
CA PHE A 120 0.04 0.89 -20.54
C PHE A 120 0.33 1.57 -21.88
N ILE A 121 0.93 2.76 -21.82
CA ILE A 121 1.35 3.54 -22.97
C ILE A 121 2.86 3.33 -23.16
N LYS A 122 3.21 2.40 -24.05
CA LYS A 122 4.61 2.09 -24.40
C LYS A 122 5.33 3.30 -25.01
N ASP A 123 4.70 3.93 -26.00
CA ASP A 123 5.29 5.03 -26.76
C ASP A 123 4.58 6.35 -26.44
N LYS A 124 4.83 6.89 -25.24
CA LYS A 124 4.30 8.20 -24.81
C LYS A 124 4.69 9.28 -25.82
N LYS A 125 3.72 10.09 -26.22
CA LYS A 125 3.84 11.17 -27.21
C LYS A 125 3.95 12.54 -26.56
N SER A 126 3.42 12.70 -25.35
CA SER A 126 3.53 13.91 -24.53
C SER A 126 4.28 13.62 -23.23
N PRO A 127 5.06 14.58 -22.70
CA PRO A 127 5.59 14.50 -21.33
C PRO A 127 4.49 14.43 -20.26
N THR A 128 3.26 14.81 -20.59
CA THR A 128 2.09 14.73 -19.70
C THR A 128 1.23 13.49 -19.95
N ASP A 129 1.63 12.57 -20.84
CA ASP A 129 0.89 11.32 -21.02
C ASP A 129 0.98 10.47 -19.74
N ILE A 130 -0.16 9.93 -19.33
CA ILE A 130 -0.29 9.16 -18.09
C ILE A 130 -0.78 7.74 -18.32
N ASP A 131 -0.25 6.86 -17.51
CA ASP A 131 -0.65 5.48 -17.22
C ASP A 131 -0.15 5.11 -15.81
N GLU A 132 -0.43 3.90 -15.37
CA GLU A 132 -0.04 3.44 -14.05
C GLU A 132 1.47 3.33 -13.84
N ALA A 133 2.25 3.14 -14.91
CA ALA A 133 3.70 3.11 -14.83
C ALA A 133 4.26 4.53 -14.59
N SER A 134 3.74 5.54 -15.29
CA SER A 134 4.11 6.95 -15.05
C SER A 134 3.65 7.49 -13.71
N ASP A 135 2.41 7.20 -13.27
CA ASP A 135 1.96 7.63 -11.94
C ASP A 135 2.82 6.97 -10.84
N THR A 136 3.24 5.71 -11.05
CA THR A 136 4.18 5.06 -10.13
C THR A 136 5.57 5.72 -10.17
N TYR A 137 6.07 6.06 -11.34
CA TYR A 137 7.35 6.77 -11.48
C TYR A 137 7.33 8.07 -10.68
N ASP A 138 6.30 8.89 -10.89
CA ASP A 138 6.19 10.22 -10.28
C ASP A 138 6.01 10.11 -8.77
N ALA A 139 5.24 9.12 -8.30
CA ALA A 139 5.11 8.81 -6.88
C ALA A 139 6.46 8.43 -6.26
N ILE A 140 7.21 7.50 -6.87
CA ILE A 140 8.51 7.07 -6.35
C ILE A 140 9.50 8.24 -6.32
N ASP A 141 9.56 9.03 -7.39
CA ASP A 141 10.45 10.18 -7.50
C ASP A 141 10.17 11.21 -6.40
N TRP A 142 8.90 11.49 -6.14
CA TRP A 142 8.50 12.38 -5.06
C TRP A 142 8.86 11.80 -3.70
N LEU A 143 8.58 10.53 -3.44
CA LEU A 143 8.84 9.89 -2.14
C LEU A 143 10.33 9.95 -1.78
N VAL A 144 11.22 9.52 -2.67
CA VAL A 144 12.66 9.49 -2.36
C VAL A 144 13.26 10.88 -2.14
N LYS A 145 12.66 11.93 -2.73
CA LYS A 145 13.10 13.33 -2.56
C LYS A 145 12.52 14.01 -1.33
N ASN A 146 11.30 13.64 -0.92
CA ASN A 146 10.53 14.38 0.09
C ASN A 146 10.34 13.64 1.42
N LEU A 147 10.61 12.33 1.47
CA LEU A 147 10.58 11.62 2.75
C LEU A 147 11.93 11.76 3.48
N PRO A 148 11.96 12.27 4.73
CA PRO A 148 13.20 12.29 5.50
C PRO A 148 13.62 10.85 5.84
N ASN A 149 14.91 10.64 6.09
CA ASN A 149 15.48 9.36 6.55
C ASN A 149 15.13 8.16 5.67
N ASN A 150 14.85 8.36 4.37
CA ASN A 150 14.76 7.27 3.41
C ASN A 150 16.15 6.93 2.83
N ASN A 151 16.38 5.68 2.45
CA ASN A 151 17.66 5.23 1.87
C ASN A 151 17.70 5.27 0.33
N GLY A 152 16.68 5.83 -0.31
CA GLY A 152 16.57 5.94 -1.77
C GLY A 152 16.17 4.64 -2.48
N ASN A 153 15.92 3.55 -1.76
CA ASN A 153 15.45 2.29 -2.33
C ASN A 153 13.95 2.13 -2.10
N VAL A 154 13.24 1.77 -3.18
CA VAL A 154 11.80 1.56 -3.15
C VAL A 154 11.45 0.16 -3.65
N GLY A 155 10.61 -0.53 -2.90
CA GLY A 155 9.91 -1.74 -3.32
C GLY A 155 8.44 -1.44 -3.60
N VAL A 156 7.84 -2.16 -4.54
CA VAL A 156 6.40 -2.08 -4.82
C VAL A 156 5.76 -3.45 -4.61
N PHE A 157 4.66 -3.49 -3.86
CA PHE A 157 3.94 -4.72 -3.54
C PHE A 157 2.43 -4.53 -3.67
N GLY A 158 1.73 -5.57 -4.11
CA GLY A 158 0.29 -5.61 -4.09
C GLY A 158 -0.29 -6.96 -4.49
N ILE A 159 -1.52 -7.21 -4.03
CA ILE A 159 -2.30 -8.41 -4.30
C ILE A 159 -3.51 -8.05 -5.17
N SER A 160 -3.89 -8.88 -6.15
CA SER A 160 -5.06 -8.66 -7.01
C SER A 160 -4.89 -7.38 -7.85
N TYR A 161 -5.79 -6.42 -7.72
CA TYR A 161 -5.71 -5.15 -8.45
C TYR A 161 -4.46 -4.32 -8.05
N PRO A 162 -4.11 -4.17 -6.75
CA PRO A 162 -2.76 -3.80 -6.31
C PRO A 162 -1.61 -4.59 -6.95
N GLY A 163 -1.83 -5.87 -7.27
CA GLY A 163 -0.90 -6.70 -8.02
C GLY A 163 -0.70 -6.18 -9.45
N PHE A 164 -1.76 -5.81 -10.15
CA PHE A 164 -1.67 -5.15 -11.46
C PHE A 164 -0.87 -3.83 -11.39
N TYR A 165 -1.15 -2.96 -10.41
CA TYR A 165 -0.38 -1.73 -10.23
C TYR A 165 1.10 -2.01 -9.92
N SER A 166 1.38 -3.11 -9.21
CA SER A 166 2.76 -3.57 -8.97
C SER A 166 3.42 -4.02 -10.28
N THR A 167 2.73 -4.79 -11.12
CA THR A 167 3.22 -5.16 -12.46
C THR A 167 3.51 -3.91 -13.31
N MET A 168 2.63 -2.92 -13.31
CA MET A 168 2.84 -1.65 -14.01
C MET A 168 4.01 -0.85 -13.43
N ALA A 169 4.26 -0.94 -12.13
CA ALA A 169 5.43 -0.32 -11.51
C ALA A 169 6.74 -0.85 -12.08
N ALA A 170 6.84 -2.14 -12.42
CA ALA A 170 8.02 -2.71 -13.07
C ALA A 170 8.31 -2.04 -14.43
N ALA A 171 7.27 -1.61 -15.13
CA ALA A 171 7.38 -0.88 -16.40
C ALA A 171 7.69 0.63 -16.22
N SER A 172 7.72 1.15 -14.98
CA SER A 172 8.04 2.56 -14.71
C SER A 172 9.50 2.91 -15.01
N ALA A 173 10.41 1.94 -14.91
CA ALA A 173 11.86 2.13 -15.04
C ALA A 173 12.45 3.21 -14.10
N HIS A 174 11.81 3.51 -12.96
CA HIS A 174 12.36 4.47 -12.01
C HIS A 174 13.64 3.94 -11.35
N PRO A 175 14.77 4.69 -11.30
CA PRO A 175 16.06 4.17 -10.81
C PRO A 175 16.06 3.77 -9.33
N ALA A 176 15.19 4.36 -8.52
CA ALA A 176 15.01 3.99 -7.11
C ALA A 176 14.22 2.67 -6.90
N LEU A 177 13.52 2.17 -7.92
CA LEU A 177 12.76 0.93 -7.82
C LEU A 177 13.71 -0.27 -7.83
N LYS A 178 13.79 -0.99 -6.71
CA LYS A 178 14.73 -2.12 -6.53
C LYS A 178 14.07 -3.49 -6.56
N ALA A 179 12.78 -3.55 -6.23
CA ALA A 179 12.03 -4.80 -6.22
C ALA A 179 10.54 -4.55 -6.49
N VAL A 180 9.91 -5.51 -7.17
CA VAL A 180 8.47 -5.55 -7.38
C VAL A 180 7.97 -6.94 -7.04
N SER A 181 6.89 -7.02 -6.26
CA SER A 181 6.22 -8.27 -5.90
C SER A 181 4.73 -8.18 -6.24
N PRO A 182 4.34 -8.48 -7.49
CA PRO A 182 2.94 -8.62 -7.86
C PRO A 182 2.41 -9.97 -7.40
N GLN A 183 1.31 -9.98 -6.64
CA GLN A 183 0.69 -11.20 -6.11
C GLN A 183 -0.70 -11.36 -6.71
N ALA A 184 -0.98 -12.50 -7.34
CA ALA A 184 -2.22 -12.74 -8.09
C ALA A 184 -2.67 -11.50 -8.91
N PRO A 185 -1.78 -10.89 -9.72
CA PRO A 185 -2.10 -9.66 -10.42
C PRO A 185 -3.21 -9.90 -11.44
N VAL A 186 -4.08 -8.91 -11.62
CA VAL A 186 -4.92 -8.85 -12.83
C VAL A 186 -3.99 -8.79 -14.04
N THR A 187 -4.18 -9.72 -14.97
CA THR A 187 -3.30 -9.85 -16.16
C THR A 187 -4.10 -9.94 -17.44
N ASP A 188 -5.02 -10.90 -17.51
CA ASP A 188 -5.93 -11.09 -18.64
C ASP A 188 -7.32 -11.45 -18.12
N TRP A 189 -8.23 -10.47 -18.18
CA TRP A 189 -9.60 -10.63 -17.72
C TRP A 189 -10.40 -11.67 -18.49
N PHE A 190 -10.08 -11.89 -19.76
CA PHE A 190 -10.85 -12.76 -20.62
C PHE A 190 -10.40 -14.22 -20.52
N MET A 191 -9.08 -14.45 -20.38
CA MET A 191 -8.51 -15.79 -20.32
C MET A 191 -8.34 -16.36 -18.90
N GLY A 192 -8.36 -15.55 -17.84
CA GLY A 192 -7.96 -16.04 -16.50
C GLY A 192 -8.54 -15.36 -15.26
N ASP A 193 -9.22 -14.21 -15.36
CA ASP A 193 -9.86 -13.54 -14.20
C ASP A 193 -11.42 -13.54 -14.27
N ASP A 194 -12.01 -14.38 -15.13
CA ASP A 194 -13.45 -14.76 -15.21
C ASP A 194 -14.47 -13.59 -15.15
N PHE A 195 -14.11 -12.42 -15.67
CA PHE A 195 -15.03 -11.28 -15.78
C PHE A 195 -15.64 -11.26 -17.18
N HIS A 196 -16.96 -11.49 -17.28
CA HIS A 196 -17.71 -11.60 -18.54
C HIS A 196 -18.96 -10.73 -18.52
#